data_AF-A0A7H4N7F6-F1
#
_entry.id   AF-A0A7H4N7F6-F1
#
_cell.length_a   1.000
_cell.length_b   1.000
_cell.length_c   1.000
_cell.angle_alpha   90.00
_cell.angle_beta   90.00
_cell.angle_gamma   90.00
#
_symmetry.space_group_name_H-M   'P 1'
#
loop_
_entity.id
_entity.type
_entity.pdbx_description
1 polymer ?
#
loop_
_entity_poly.entity_id
_entity_poly.type
_entity_poly.pdbx_seq_one_letter_code
_entity_poly.pdbx_strand_id
1 'polypeptide(L)'
;MALPFVSKLIPRGPGNPMEQPKDAKGSGTEAGIQPQYGVPYGVTLNPFLSPFGLPCKQPAWGYISALDLKTNEVVWKKRIGTPQDSLPFPMPIKLPFTMGMPMLGGPISTAGNVLFIGATADNYLRAYNMSNGEKLWAGTSAGGRPGDADDL
;
A
#
# COMPACT_ATOMS: atom_id res chain seq x y z
N MET A 1 4.59 -3.28 5.43
CA MET A 1 3.97 -1.94 5.60
C MET A 1 4.19 -1.45 7.03
N ALA A 2 4.52 -0.17 7.23
CA ALA A 2 4.80 0.41 8.54
C ALA A 2 3.98 1.68 8.83
N LEU A 3 2.83 1.84 8.17
CA LEU A 3 1.93 2.99 8.37
C LEU A 3 1.02 2.74 9.58
N PRO A 4 1.03 3.60 10.61
CA PRO A 4 0.10 3.49 11.73
C PRO A 4 -1.31 3.91 11.34
N PHE A 5 -2.30 3.21 11.90
CA PHE A 5 -3.73 3.49 11.73
C PHE A 5 -4.39 3.78 13.06
N VAL A 6 -5.37 4.68 13.05
CA VAL A 6 -6.33 4.88 14.14
C VAL A 6 -7.58 4.07 13.80
N SER A 7 -7.91 3.12 14.68
CA SER A 7 -9.12 2.32 14.59
C SER A 7 -10.17 2.90 15.53
N LYS A 8 -11.34 3.27 15.01
CA LYS A 8 -12.46 3.75 15.83
C LYS A 8 -13.58 2.71 15.80
N LEU A 9 -14.01 2.27 16.98
CA LEU A 9 -15.18 1.40 17.10
C LEU A 9 -16.45 2.20 16.84
N ILE A 10 -17.30 1.68 15.97
CA ILE A 10 -18.58 2.28 15.60
C ILE A 10 -19.70 1.39 16.14
N PRO A 11 -20.60 1.91 16.99
CA PRO A 11 -21.75 1.16 17.47
C PRO A 11 -22.66 0.66 16.34
N ARG A 12 -23.57 -0.27 16.66
CA ARG A 12 -24.57 -0.75 15.69
C ARG A 12 -25.54 0.36 15.29
N GLY A 13 -26.01 0.29 14.05
CA GLY A 13 -26.96 1.25 13.49
C GLY A 13 -27.25 0.98 12.01
N PRO A 14 -27.98 1.90 11.33
CA PRO A 14 -28.39 1.72 9.94
C PRO A 14 -27.24 1.45 8.96
N GLY A 15 -26.04 1.98 9.22
CA GLY A 15 -24.82 1.73 8.43
C GLY A 15 -23.87 0.66 8.99
N ASN A 16 -24.28 -0.06 10.04
CA ASN A 16 -23.49 -1.09 10.72
C ASN A 16 -24.41 -2.15 11.36
N PRO A 17 -25.12 -2.96 10.55
CA PRO A 17 -26.06 -3.96 11.06
C PRO A 17 -25.36 -5.08 11.84
N MET A 18 -26.09 -5.76 12.71
CA MET A 18 -25.56 -6.87 13.52
C MET A 18 -25.25 -8.11 12.70
N GLU A 19 -26.15 -8.41 11.75
CA GLU A 19 -26.05 -9.53 10.83
C GLU A 19 -25.67 -9.03 9.44
N GLN A 20 -25.01 -9.90 8.68
CA GLN A 20 -24.68 -9.63 7.30
C GLN A 20 -25.97 -9.63 6.46
N PRO A 21 -26.32 -8.54 5.75
CA PRO A 21 -27.40 -8.57 4.77
C PRO A 21 -27.17 -9.68 3.75
N LYS A 22 -28.23 -10.35 3.29
CA LYS A 22 -28.12 -11.50 2.36
C LYS A 22 -27.45 -11.13 1.02
N ASP A 23 -27.55 -9.87 0.64
CA ASP A 23 -26.99 -9.26 -0.56
C ASP A 23 -25.70 -8.45 -0.28
N ALA A 24 -25.20 -8.47 0.96
CA ALA A 24 -24.01 -7.73 1.32
C ALA A 24 -22.79 -8.26 0.57
N LYS A 25 -22.22 -7.39 -0.25
CA LYS A 25 -20.91 -7.59 -0.86
C LYS A 25 -19.86 -6.99 0.07
N GLY A 26 -18.76 -7.71 0.29
CA GLY A 26 -17.59 -7.10 0.92
C GLY A 26 -17.13 -5.91 0.07
N SER A 27 -16.91 -4.75 0.68
CA SER A 27 -16.42 -3.58 -0.06
C SER A 27 -15.02 -3.84 -0.62
N GLY A 28 -14.23 -4.69 0.06
CA GLY A 28 -12.82 -4.91 -0.28
C GLY A 28 -11.97 -3.65 -0.11
N THR A 29 -12.52 -2.61 0.52
CA THR A 29 -11.87 -1.33 0.75
C THR A 29 -11.56 -1.17 2.23
N GLU A 30 -10.53 -0.40 2.55
CA GLU A 30 -10.23 0.06 3.90
C GLU A 30 -10.99 1.34 4.27
N ALA A 31 -11.87 1.82 3.37
CA ALA A 31 -12.64 3.04 3.52
C ALA A 31 -14.05 2.77 4.05
N GLY A 32 -14.53 3.65 4.93
CA GLY A 32 -15.86 3.54 5.53
C GLY A 32 -15.91 2.57 6.71
N ILE A 33 -17.13 2.23 7.13
CA ILE A 33 -17.37 1.32 8.24
C ILE A 33 -17.16 -0.11 7.73
N GLN A 34 -16.29 -0.85 8.40
CA GLN A 34 -16.08 -2.28 8.24
C GLN A 34 -16.92 -3.01 9.30
N PRO A 35 -18.07 -3.61 8.92
CA PRO A 35 -18.92 -4.31 9.87
C PRO A 35 -18.22 -5.58 10.36
N GLN A 36 -18.15 -5.76 11.68
CA GLN A 36 -17.68 -7.03 12.27
C GLN A 36 -18.91 -7.80 12.72
N TYR A 37 -19.56 -8.56 11.84
CA TYR A 37 -20.83 -9.22 12.18
C TYR A 37 -20.72 -10.11 13.43
N GLY A 38 -21.79 -10.15 14.23
CA GLY A 38 -21.85 -10.95 15.46
C GLY A 38 -21.24 -10.32 16.72
N VAL A 39 -20.61 -9.14 16.66
CA VAL A 39 -20.15 -8.38 17.85
C VAL A 39 -20.91 -7.04 18.01
N PRO A 40 -20.74 -6.23 19.07
CA PRO A 40 -21.48 -4.97 19.21
C PRO A 40 -20.96 -3.78 18.37
N TYR A 41 -19.86 -3.93 17.63
CA TYR A 41 -19.19 -2.83 16.93
C TYR A 41 -18.76 -3.16 15.50
N GLY A 42 -18.68 -2.15 14.66
CA GLY A 42 -17.87 -2.15 13.45
C GLY A 42 -16.61 -1.31 13.67
N VAL A 43 -15.75 -1.22 12.67
CA VAL A 43 -14.52 -0.42 12.75
C VAL A 43 -14.39 0.52 11.56
N THR A 44 -14.00 1.77 11.81
CA THR A 44 -13.46 2.65 10.76
C THR A 44 -11.95 2.75 10.96
N LEU A 45 -11.23 2.63 9.85
CA LEU A 45 -9.77 2.70 9.80
C LEU A 45 -9.37 4.01 9.13
N ASN A 46 -8.56 4.80 9.80
CA ASN A 46 -7.98 6.01 9.22
C ASN A 46 -6.46 6.00 9.43
N PRO A 47 -5.66 6.45 8.44
CA PRO A 47 -4.23 6.61 8.65
C PRO A 47 -3.98 7.63 9.78
N PHE A 48 -2.95 7.39 10.59
CA PHE A 48 -2.56 8.33 11.64
C PHE A 48 -1.74 9.47 11.03
N LEU A 49 -2.43 10.56 10.71
CA LEU A 49 -1.89 11.72 10.01
C LEU A 49 -1.62 12.89 10.97
N SER A 50 -0.68 13.75 10.60
CA SER A 50 -0.45 15.06 11.21
C SER A 50 -1.57 16.04 10.82
N PRO A 51 -1.65 17.23 11.47
CA PRO A 51 -2.59 18.28 11.08
C PRO A 51 -2.48 18.74 9.62
N PHE A 52 -1.35 18.45 8.96
CA PHE A 52 -1.09 18.79 7.56
C PHE A 52 -1.35 17.62 6.60
N GLY A 53 -1.97 16.53 7.06
CA GLY A 53 -2.39 15.40 6.22
C GLY A 53 -1.29 14.41 5.84
N LEU A 54 -0.08 14.53 6.40
CA LEU A 54 1.03 13.60 6.17
C LEU A 54 1.06 12.52 7.26
N PRO A 55 1.51 11.28 6.98
CA PRO A 55 1.69 10.29 8.03
C PRO A 55 2.59 10.79 9.15
N CYS A 56 2.14 10.67 10.40
CA CYS A 56 2.86 11.21 11.55
C CYS A 56 4.16 10.46 11.87
N LYS A 57 4.27 9.19 11.47
CA LYS A 57 5.50 8.38 11.63
C LYS A 57 6.49 8.75 10.53
N GLN A 58 7.77 8.92 10.90
CA GLN A 58 8.85 9.16 9.93
C GLN A 58 8.92 8.05 8.85
N PRO A 59 9.13 8.40 7.56
CA PRO A 59 9.37 7.43 6.49
C PRO A 59 10.53 6.46 6.80
N ALA A 60 10.52 5.24 6.25
CA ALA A 60 9.64 4.74 5.19
C ALA A 60 8.38 4.01 5.71
N TRP A 61 7.28 4.16 4.98
CA TRP A 61 5.99 3.50 5.23
C TRP A 61 5.83 2.18 4.46
N GLY A 62 6.63 2.00 3.40
CA GLY A 62 6.63 0.84 2.53
C GLY A 62 8.03 0.27 2.29
N TYR A 63 8.12 -1.06 2.37
CA TYR A 63 9.31 -1.82 2.04
C TYR A 63 8.92 -3.07 1.26
N ILE A 64 9.80 -3.48 0.35
CA ILE A 64 9.82 -4.82 -0.19
C ILE A 64 11.03 -5.55 0.39
N SER A 65 10.86 -6.80 0.81
CA SER A 65 11.93 -7.61 1.43
C SER A 65 11.84 -9.05 0.93
N ALA A 66 12.98 -9.70 0.75
CA ALA A 66 13.06 -11.16 0.61
C ALA A 66 13.51 -11.78 1.93
N LEU A 67 12.88 -12.88 2.30
CA LEU A 67 13.23 -13.68 3.45
C LEU A 67 13.64 -15.08 3.01
N ASP A 68 14.72 -15.59 3.58
CA ASP A 68 15.06 -17.00 3.49
C ASP A 68 14.26 -17.75 4.57
N LEU A 69 13.40 -18.67 4.13
CA LEU A 69 12.52 -19.43 5.02
C LEU A 69 13.24 -20.56 5.79
N LYS A 70 14.46 -20.92 5.38
CA LYS A 70 15.28 -21.91 6.10
C LYS A 70 15.97 -21.27 7.30
N THR A 71 16.52 -20.07 7.11
CA THR A 71 17.28 -19.35 8.14
C THR A 71 16.43 -18.34 8.91
N ASN A 72 15.24 -17.98 8.40
CA ASN A 72 14.40 -16.89 8.86
C ASN A 72 15.06 -15.51 8.78
N GLU A 73 16.03 -15.34 7.88
CA GLU A 73 16.77 -14.09 7.73
C GLU A 73 16.24 -13.25 6.56
N VAL A 74 16.39 -11.93 6.68
CA VAL A 74 16.10 -10.99 5.60
C VAL A 74 17.31 -10.95 4.66
N VAL A 75 17.18 -11.53 3.47
CA VAL A 75 18.24 -11.57 2.45
C VAL A 75 18.49 -10.17 1.88
N TRP A 76 17.41 -9.44 1.63
CA TRP A 76 17.49 -8.04 1.23
C TRP A 76 16.20 -7.29 1.59
N LYS A 77 16.31 -5.96 1.72
CA LYS A 77 15.20 -5.06 2.01
C LYS A 77 15.41 -3.72 1.32
N LYS A 78 14.39 -3.23 0.61
CA LYS A 78 14.42 -1.97 -0.14
C LYS A 78 13.17 -1.13 0.16
N ARG A 79 13.33 0.19 0.20
CA ARG A 79 12.19 1.12 0.17
C ARG A 79 11.58 1.09 -1.22
N ILE A 80 10.26 1.26 -1.30
CA ILE A 80 9.55 1.24 -2.58
C ILE A 80 8.55 2.39 -2.66
N GLY A 81 8.48 2.98 -3.83
CA GLY A 81 7.57 4.06 -4.17
C GLY A 81 8.16 5.45 -3.98
N THR A 82 7.67 6.38 -4.78
CA THR A 82 8.09 7.78 -4.87
C THR A 82 7.00 8.70 -4.32
N PRO A 83 7.34 9.85 -3.73
CA PRO A 83 6.35 10.78 -3.21
C PRO A 83 5.64 11.58 -4.31
N GLN A 84 5.99 11.41 -5.59
CA GLN A 84 5.60 12.27 -6.71
C GLN A 84 4.09 12.53 -6.78
N ASP A 85 3.29 11.48 -6.71
CA ASP A 85 1.83 11.54 -6.84
C ASP A 85 1.10 11.90 -5.53
N SER A 86 1.80 11.90 -4.40
CA SER A 86 1.22 12.13 -3.07
C SER A 86 1.49 13.54 -2.54
N LEU A 87 2.15 14.40 -3.31
CA LEU A 87 2.38 15.78 -2.91
C LEU A 87 1.11 16.63 -3.11
N PRO A 88 0.82 17.56 -2.18
CA PRO A 88 -0.36 18.41 -2.26
C PRO A 88 -0.30 19.46 -3.39
N PHE A 89 0.85 19.56 -4.08
CA PHE A 89 1.07 20.45 -5.21
C PHE A 89 1.83 19.69 -6.31
N PRO A 90 1.60 20.03 -7.59
CA PRO A 90 2.38 19.47 -8.70
C PRO A 90 3.84 19.92 -8.60
N MET A 91 4.75 18.95 -8.53
CA MET A 91 6.18 19.22 -8.60
C MET A 91 6.62 19.24 -10.08
N PRO A 92 7.25 20.33 -10.55
CA PRO A 92 7.72 20.43 -11.93
C PRO A 92 8.91 19.51 -12.23
N ILE A 93 9.55 18.94 -11.19
CA ILE A 93 10.71 18.07 -11.30
C ILE A 93 10.34 16.71 -10.70
N LYS A 94 10.75 15.63 -11.37
CA LYS A 94 10.60 14.25 -10.86
C LYS A 94 11.48 14.07 -9.63
N LEU A 95 10.94 13.50 -8.56
CA LEU A 95 11.69 13.18 -7.34
C LEU A 95 12.40 11.82 -7.52
N PRO A 96 13.74 11.79 -7.62
CA PRO A 96 14.48 10.60 -8.06
C PRO A 96 14.68 9.55 -6.95
N PHE A 97 14.12 9.75 -5.77
CA PHE A 97 14.37 8.91 -4.60
C PHE A 97 13.14 8.10 -4.17
N THR A 98 13.40 6.92 -3.63
CA THR A 98 12.37 6.05 -3.06
C THR A 98 12.13 6.41 -1.60
N MET A 99 11.00 7.07 -1.33
CA MET A 99 10.60 7.46 0.03
C MET A 99 10.17 6.23 0.85
N GLY A 100 9.60 5.22 0.18
CA GLY A 100 8.91 4.12 0.86
C GLY A 100 7.45 4.48 1.11
N MET A 101 6.66 4.60 0.04
CA MET A 101 5.26 5.00 0.09
C MET A 101 4.39 3.93 0.74
N PRO A 102 3.24 4.30 1.34
CA PRO A 102 2.25 3.32 1.79
C PRO A 102 1.88 2.34 0.67
N MET A 103 1.66 1.08 1.04
CA MET A 103 1.26 0.04 0.09
C MET A 103 0.15 -0.83 0.67
N LEU A 104 -0.88 -1.16 -0.12
CA LEU A 104 -1.94 -2.09 0.26
C LEU A 104 -1.98 -3.22 -0.77
N GLY A 105 -1.59 -4.41 -0.35
CA GLY A 105 -1.43 -5.58 -1.21
C GLY A 105 -0.01 -6.16 -1.17
N GLY A 106 0.10 -7.39 -1.65
CA GLY A 106 1.35 -8.13 -1.71
C GLY A 106 1.98 -8.13 -3.10
N PRO A 107 3.28 -8.43 -3.20
CA PRO A 107 3.91 -8.75 -4.47
C PRO A 107 3.49 -10.14 -4.97
N ILE A 108 3.67 -10.40 -6.27
CA ILE A 108 3.57 -11.73 -6.87
C ILE A 108 4.94 -12.16 -7.43
N SER A 109 5.38 -13.37 -7.10
CA SER A 109 6.62 -13.96 -7.63
C SER A 109 6.32 -14.86 -8.82
N THR A 110 7.29 -14.97 -9.74
CA THR A 110 7.20 -15.83 -10.92
C THR A 110 8.34 -16.84 -10.96
N ALA A 111 8.18 -17.93 -11.72
CA ALA A 111 9.25 -18.91 -11.94
C ALA A 111 10.47 -18.33 -12.69
N GLY A 112 10.30 -17.18 -13.36
CA GLY A 112 11.38 -16.47 -14.06
C GLY A 112 12.30 -15.65 -13.16
N ASN A 113 12.25 -15.82 -11.84
CA ASN A 113 13.02 -15.02 -10.87
C ASN A 113 12.67 -13.52 -10.88
N VAL A 114 11.43 -13.19 -11.27
CA VAL A 114 10.91 -11.81 -11.29
C VAL A 114 9.75 -11.69 -10.31
N LEU A 115 9.79 -10.62 -9.53
CA LEU A 115 8.73 -10.20 -8.62
C LEU A 115 8.02 -8.97 -9.17
N PHE A 116 6.69 -9.00 -9.21
CA PHE A 116 5.87 -7.85 -9.59
C PHE A 116 5.11 -7.27 -8.39
N ILE A 117 5.00 -5.95 -8.32
CA ILE A 117 4.21 -5.24 -7.30
C ILE A 117 3.61 -3.95 -7.88
N GLY A 118 2.30 -3.77 -7.69
CA GLY A 118 1.53 -2.60 -8.11
C GLY A 118 0.76 -1.93 -6.98
N ALA A 119 1.09 -2.26 -5.74
CA ALA A 119 0.30 -1.98 -4.54
C ALA A 119 0.69 -0.66 -3.84
N THR A 120 1.61 0.12 -4.41
CA THR A 120 2.13 1.35 -3.78
C THR A 120 1.28 2.57 -4.15
N ALA A 121 1.17 3.53 -3.22
CA ALA A 121 0.35 4.73 -3.35
C ALA A 121 0.80 5.75 -4.43
N ASP A 122 1.74 5.36 -5.28
CA ASP A 122 2.27 6.17 -6.39
C ASP A 122 1.89 5.62 -7.77
N ASN A 123 0.98 4.65 -7.84
CA ASN A 123 0.34 4.17 -9.07
C ASN A 123 1.28 3.53 -10.12
N TYR A 124 2.40 2.93 -9.71
CA TYR A 124 3.27 2.16 -10.61
C TYR A 124 3.11 0.66 -10.42
N LEU A 125 3.16 -0.07 -11.53
CA LEU A 125 3.54 -1.48 -11.55
C LEU A 125 5.06 -1.58 -11.69
N ARG A 126 5.70 -2.40 -10.86
CA ARG A 126 7.16 -2.56 -10.84
C ARG A 126 7.56 -4.02 -10.91
N ALA A 127 8.66 -4.29 -11.59
CA ALA A 127 9.31 -5.59 -11.65
C ALA A 127 10.69 -5.53 -10.96
N TYR A 128 10.98 -6.53 -10.14
CA TYR A 128 12.23 -6.67 -9.40
C TYR A 128 12.84 -8.04 -9.62
N ASN A 129 14.17 -8.12 -9.67
CA ASN A 129 14.88 -9.38 -9.55
C ASN A 129 14.70 -9.91 -8.12
N MET A 130 14.13 -11.11 -7.99
CA MET A 130 13.77 -11.68 -6.70
C MET A 130 15.00 -12.05 -5.84
N SER A 131 16.15 -12.31 -6.45
CA SER A 131 17.36 -12.72 -5.73
C SER A 131 18.08 -11.55 -5.05
N ASN A 132 18.12 -10.36 -5.66
CA ASN A 132 18.90 -9.22 -5.17
C ASN A 132 18.08 -7.94 -4.90
N GLY A 133 16.79 -7.92 -5.27
CA GLY A 133 15.90 -6.77 -5.11
C GLY A 133 16.19 -5.61 -6.07
N GLU A 134 16.94 -5.85 -7.15
CA GLU A 134 17.20 -4.88 -8.20
C GLU A 134 15.94 -4.58 -9.00
N LYS A 135 15.66 -3.31 -9.28
CA LYS A 135 14.51 -2.90 -10.08
C LYS A 135 14.84 -3.17 -11.55
N LEU A 136 14.08 -4.07 -12.17
CA LEU A 136 14.25 -4.44 -13.59
C LEU A 136 13.43 -3.54 -14.51
N TRP A 137 12.26 -3.11 -14.05
CA TRP A 137 11.33 -2.31 -14.85
C TRP A 137 10.30 -1.62 -13.96
N ALA A 138 9.72 -0.52 -14.44
CA ALA A 138 8.53 0.09 -13.87
C ALA A 138 7.69 0.72 -14.98
N GLY A 139 6.38 0.73 -14.79
CA GLY A 139 5.44 1.42 -15.66
C GLY A 139 4.25 1.97 -14.88
N THR A 140 3.70 3.09 -15.33
CA THR A 140 2.45 3.65 -14.79
C THR A 140 1.32 2.62 -14.94
N SER A 141 0.61 2.35 -13.83
CA SER A 141 -0.57 1.49 -13.85
C SER A 141 -1.75 2.21 -14.54
N ALA A 142 -2.73 1.47 -15.04
CA ALA A 142 -3.84 2.01 -15.85
C ALA A 142 -4.71 3.10 -15.15
N GLY A 143 -4.50 3.39 -13.87
CA GLY A 143 -5.14 4.50 -13.12
C GLY A 143 -4.19 5.64 -12.71
N GLY A 144 -2.90 5.58 -13.03
CA GLY A 144 -1.91 6.62 -12.72
C GLY A 144 -1.85 7.73 -13.76
N ARG A 145 -1.34 8.91 -13.37
CA ARG A 145 -1.06 9.98 -14.36
C ARG A 145 0.05 9.53 -15.31
N PRO A 146 -0.07 9.77 -16.64
CA PRO A 146 0.94 9.32 -17.61
C PRO A 146 2.29 9.99 -17.30
N GLY A 147 3.37 9.21 -17.14
CA GLY A 147 4.69 9.80 -16.93
C GLY A 147 5.90 8.89 -17.13
N ASP A 148 5.76 7.56 -17.19
CA ASP A 148 6.90 6.68 -16.90
C ASP A 148 6.93 5.36 -17.69
N ALA A 149 6.99 5.46 -19.02
CA ALA A 149 7.37 4.31 -19.85
C ALA A 149 8.88 4.24 -20.11
N ASP A 150 9.61 5.33 -19.89
CA ASP A 150 11.01 5.45 -20.32
C ASP A 150 11.88 5.76 -19.10
N ASP A 151 12.70 4.79 -18.68
CA ASP A 151 14.00 4.96 -18.01
C ASP A 151 14.56 3.56 -17.66
N LEU A 152 15.10 2.91 -18.70
CA LEU A 152 16.20 1.95 -18.60
C LEU A 152 17.44 2.61 -19.22
#